data_AF-A0A7Y9J2X3-F1
#
_entry.id   AF-A0A7Y9J2X3-F1
#
_cell.length_a   1.000
_cell.length_b   1.000
_cell.length_c   1.000
_cell.angle_alpha   90.00
_cell.angle_beta   90.00
_cell.angle_gamma   90.00
#
_symmetry.space_group_name_H-M   'P 1'
#
loop_
_entity.id
_entity.type
_entity.pdbx_description
1 polymer ?
#
loop_
_entity_poly.entity_id
_entity_poly.type
_entity_poly.pdbx_seq_one_letter_code
_entity_poly.pdbx_strand_id
1 'polypeptide(L)'
;MDTSVVIARDIGPLPGELAISSATLAELHFGVLVTSDPAVRAERLRRLSLLQRRFDALPLDEAVAASYGQLAAAVVAAGRQPRARTMDLLIAATAHAHDARLYTRNAADLKGADQLIEVVAV
;
A
#
# COMPACT_ATOMS: atom_id res chain seq x y z
N MET A 1 2.11 -3.34 -4.76
CA MET A 1 2.42 -1.91 -4.98
C MET A 1 1.66 -1.08 -3.96
N ASP A 2 2.32 -0.09 -3.37
CA ASP A 2 1.70 0.90 -2.50
C ASP A 2 0.84 1.91 -3.29
N THR A 3 -0.12 2.52 -2.63
CA THR A 3 -1.04 3.55 -3.14
C THR A 3 -0.28 4.69 -3.82
N SER A 4 0.82 5.14 -3.21
CA SER A 4 1.69 6.20 -3.76
C SER A 4 2.26 5.89 -5.15
N VAL A 5 2.56 4.61 -5.40
CA VAL A 5 3.08 4.09 -6.68
C VAL A 5 1.94 3.92 -7.68
N VAL A 6 0.80 3.40 -7.20
CA VAL A 6 -0.38 3.14 -8.01
C VAL A 6 -0.98 4.41 -8.63
N ILE A 7 -0.88 5.56 -7.96
CA ILE A 7 -1.37 6.84 -8.46
C ILE A 7 -0.34 7.64 -9.27
N ALA A 8 0.90 7.17 -9.33
CA ALA A 8 1.99 7.84 -10.01
C ALA A 8 1.79 7.87 -11.54
N ARG A 9 2.38 8.87 -12.20
CA ARG A 9 2.32 9.01 -13.68
C ARG A 9 3.69 8.92 -14.34
N ASP A 10 4.72 8.96 -13.52
CA ASP A 10 6.14 9.10 -13.84
C ASP A 10 6.94 7.83 -13.53
N ILE A 11 6.26 6.75 -13.15
CA ILE A 11 6.88 5.46 -12.89
C ILE A 11 6.85 4.63 -14.18
N GLY A 12 8.02 4.16 -14.60
CA GLY A 12 8.17 3.24 -15.72
C GLY A 12 7.65 1.83 -15.42
N PRO A 13 7.82 0.87 -16.34
CA PRO A 13 7.42 -0.50 -16.10
C PRO A 13 8.15 -1.09 -14.88
N LEU A 14 7.39 -1.67 -13.95
CA LEU A 14 7.93 -2.38 -12.78
C LEU A 14 8.07 -3.87 -13.09
N PRO A 15 9.15 -4.54 -12.65
CA PRO A 15 9.38 -5.95 -12.95
C PRO A 15 8.53 -6.88 -12.06
N GLY A 16 8.12 -8.01 -12.63
CA GLY A 16 7.39 -9.07 -11.94
C GLY A 16 5.87 -9.01 -12.13
N GLU A 17 5.18 -9.92 -11.44
CA GLU A 17 3.72 -9.91 -11.35
C GLU A 17 3.27 -8.85 -10.33
N LEU A 18 2.41 -7.93 -10.76
CA LEU A 18 2.02 -6.77 -9.97
C LEU A 18 0.66 -7.00 -9.31
N ALA A 19 0.59 -6.74 -8.02
CA ALA A 19 -0.63 -6.77 -7.23
C ALA A 19 -0.75 -5.52 -6.34
N ILE A 20 -1.97 -5.25 -5.86
CA ILE A 20 -2.27 -4.20 -4.89
C ILE A 20 -2.98 -4.81 -3.68
N SER A 21 -2.81 -4.19 -2.51
CA SER A 21 -3.58 -4.57 -1.32
C SER A 21 -4.99 -3.96 -1.38
N SER A 22 -5.97 -4.64 -0.81
CA SER A 22 -7.29 -4.05 -0.55
C SER A 22 -7.21 -2.80 0.36
N ALA A 23 -6.16 -2.66 1.18
CA ALA A 23 -5.86 -1.41 1.89
C ALA A 23 -5.62 -0.24 0.92
N THR A 24 -4.89 -0.45 -0.18
CA THR A 24 -4.71 0.55 -1.23
C THR A 24 -6.03 0.93 -1.88
N LEU A 25 -6.91 -0.04 -2.16
CA LEU A 25 -8.25 0.28 -2.67
C LEU A 25 -9.06 1.12 -1.67
N ALA A 26 -8.98 0.81 -0.38
CA ALA A 26 -9.67 1.57 0.65
C ALA A 26 -9.22 3.05 0.68
N GLU A 27 -7.91 3.32 0.56
CA GLU A 27 -7.38 4.69 0.46
C GLU A 27 -7.88 5.43 -0.78
N LEU A 28 -7.95 4.75 -1.92
CA LEU A 28 -8.47 5.34 -3.16
C LEU A 28 -9.96 5.66 -3.07
N HIS A 29 -10.76 4.76 -2.50
CA HIS A 29 -12.18 4.99 -2.22
C HIS A 29 -12.37 6.18 -1.28
N PHE A 30 -11.63 6.24 -0.18
CA PHE A 30 -11.67 7.37 0.74
C PHE A 30 -11.32 8.69 0.02
N GLY A 31 -10.26 8.69 -0.78
CA GLY A 31 -9.84 9.85 -1.58
C GLY A 31 -10.94 10.35 -2.52
N VAL A 32 -11.71 9.46 -3.15
CA VAL A 32 -12.87 9.85 -3.98
C VAL A 32 -13.96 10.53 -3.14
N LEU A 33 -14.25 9.99 -1.96
CA LEU A 33 -15.38 10.41 -1.13
C LEU A 33 -15.13 11.72 -0.36
N VAL A 34 -13.89 11.97 0.05
CA VAL A 34 -13.55 13.13 0.89
C VAL A 34 -13.36 14.44 0.10
N THR A 35 -13.14 14.36 -1.22
CA THR A 35 -12.90 15.57 -2.03
C THR A 35 -14.19 16.29 -2.38
N SER A 36 -14.20 17.62 -2.20
CA SER A 36 -15.31 18.50 -2.57
C SER A 36 -15.23 19.04 -4.00
N ASP A 37 -14.06 18.95 -4.65
CA ASP A 37 -13.84 19.43 -6.01
C ASP A 37 -14.37 18.40 -7.04
N PRO A 38 -15.36 18.75 -7.88
CA PRO A 38 -15.92 17.85 -8.88
C PRO A 38 -14.90 17.34 -9.90
N ALA A 39 -13.95 18.17 -10.33
CA ALA A 39 -12.94 17.78 -11.31
C ALA A 39 -11.93 16.79 -10.71
N VAL A 40 -11.48 17.05 -9.48
CA VAL A 40 -10.62 16.13 -8.74
C VAL A 40 -11.32 14.80 -8.47
N ARG A 41 -12.61 14.84 -8.09
CA ARG A 41 -13.42 13.63 -7.88
C ARG A 41 -13.54 12.79 -9.14
N ALA A 42 -13.84 13.41 -10.28
CA ALA A 42 -13.96 12.72 -11.56
C ALA A 42 -12.64 12.01 -11.94
N GLU A 43 -11.50 12.68 -11.76
CA GLU A 43 -10.19 12.09 -12.03
C GLU A 43 -9.86 10.94 -11.06
N ARG A 44 -10.17 11.07 -9.77
CA ARG A 44 -9.96 10.00 -8.78
C ARG A 44 -10.85 8.78 -9.07
N LEU A 45 -12.11 9.00 -9.42
CA LEU A 45 -13.04 7.93 -9.85
C LEU A 45 -12.52 7.21 -11.09
N ARG A 46 -12.09 7.96 -12.11
CA ARG A 46 -11.52 7.38 -13.33
C ARG A 46 -10.33 6.47 -13.01
N ARG A 47 -9.42 6.91 -12.13
CA ARG A 47 -8.26 6.11 -11.69
C ARG A 47 -8.69 4.85 -10.95
N LEU A 48 -9.58 4.99 -9.96
CA LEU A 48 -10.10 3.85 -9.19
C LEU A 48 -10.72 2.79 -10.11
N SER A 49 -11.58 3.21 -11.06
CA SER A 49 -12.19 2.27 -12.02
C SER A 49 -11.18 1.58 -12.94
N LEU A 50 -10.09 2.25 -13.32
CA LEU A 50 -9.03 1.61 -14.11
C LEU A 50 -8.28 0.57 -13.29
N LEU A 51 -8.00 0.86 -12.02
CA LEU A 51 -7.27 -0.05 -11.13
C LEU A 51 -8.10 -1.27 -10.76
N GLN A 52 -9.39 -1.11 -10.47
CA GLN A 52 -10.31 -2.22 -10.19
C GLN A 52 -10.52 -3.15 -11.40
N ARG A 53 -10.32 -2.66 -12.62
CA ARG A 53 -10.33 -3.51 -13.82
C ARG A 53 -9.00 -4.20 -14.08
N ARG A 54 -7.90 -3.61 -13.60
CA ARG A 54 -6.53 -4.09 -13.87
C ARG A 54 -6.05 -5.10 -12.85
N PHE A 55 -6.47 -4.95 -11.59
CA PHE A 55 -5.99 -5.73 -10.46
C PHE A 55 -7.16 -6.35 -9.72
N ASP A 56 -6.99 -7.61 -9.35
CA ASP A 56 -7.71 -8.20 -8.23
C ASP A 56 -6.91 -7.91 -6.96
N ALA A 57 -7.51 -7.20 -6.01
CA ALA A 57 -6.78 -6.72 -4.84
C ALA A 57 -6.66 -7.82 -3.80
N LEU A 58 -5.46 -7.99 -3.25
CA LEU A 58 -5.19 -9.00 -2.24
C LEU A 58 -5.99 -8.67 -0.94
N PRO A 59 -6.77 -9.63 -0.42
CA PRO A 59 -7.60 -9.41 0.75
C PRO A 59 -6.76 -9.26 2.03
N LEU A 60 -7.33 -8.59 3.04
CA LEU A 60 -6.76 -8.59 4.39
C LEU A 60 -7.31 -9.80 5.14
N ASP A 61 -6.57 -10.92 5.09
CA ASP A 61 -6.93 -12.17 5.75
C ASP A 61 -6.10 -12.41 7.03
N GLU A 62 -6.20 -13.63 7.59
CA GLU A 62 -5.49 -14.01 8.81
C GLU A 62 -3.96 -13.96 8.67
N ALA A 63 -3.42 -14.30 7.49
CA ALA A 63 -1.98 -14.25 7.22
C ALA A 63 -1.48 -12.80 7.16
N VAL A 64 -2.27 -11.90 6.57
CA VAL A 64 -1.99 -10.46 6.59
C VAL A 64 -2.09 -9.91 8.02
N ALA A 65 -3.07 -10.35 8.81
CA ALA A 65 -3.20 -9.92 10.21
C ALA A 65 -2.00 -10.33 11.08
N ALA A 66 -1.51 -11.57 10.93
CA ALA A 66 -0.30 -12.03 11.62
C ALA A 66 0.94 -11.22 11.19
N SER A 67 1.09 -10.99 9.88
CA SER A 67 2.18 -10.19 9.31
C SER A 67 2.17 -8.74 9.81
N TYR A 68 0.99 -8.14 9.93
CA TYR A 68 0.82 -6.80 10.47
C TYR A 68 1.36 -6.71 11.91
N GLY A 69 1.08 -7.70 12.75
CA GLY A 69 1.59 -7.74 14.12
C GLY A 69 3.11 -7.71 14.19
N GLN A 70 3.78 -8.49 13.33
CA GLN A 70 5.25 -8.54 13.25
C GLN A 70 5.83 -7.20 12.79
N LEU A 71 5.29 -6.63 11.70
CA LEU A 71 5.75 -5.35 11.16
C LEU A 71 5.51 -4.20 12.13
N ALA A 72 4.34 -4.15 12.77
CA ALA A 72 4.03 -3.14 13.78
C ALA A 72 4.99 -3.21 14.96
N ALA A 73 5.32 -4.42 15.45
CA ALA A 73 6.30 -4.61 16.52
C ALA A 73 7.70 -4.13 16.11
N ALA A 74 8.13 -4.46 14.88
CA ALA A 74 9.42 -4.04 14.36
C ALA A 74 9.53 -2.50 14.24
N VAL A 75 8.48 -1.85 13.77
CA VAL A 75 8.40 -0.39 13.66
C VAL A 75 8.37 0.29 15.05
N VAL A 76 7.72 -0.31 16.06
CA VAL A 76 7.80 0.16 17.45
C VAL A 76 9.23 0.05 17.98
N ALA A 77 9.91 -1.08 17.76
CA ALA A 77 11.30 -1.27 18.18
C ALA A 77 12.26 -0.25 17.53
N ALA A 78 11.92 0.23 16.33
CA ALA A 78 12.64 1.30 15.64
C ALA A 78 12.26 2.73 16.11
N GLY A 79 11.46 2.87 17.17
CA GLY A 79 11.08 4.16 17.77
C GLY A 79 9.99 4.91 17.01
N ARG A 80 9.18 4.22 16.20
CA ARG A 80 8.10 4.80 15.40
C ARG A 80 6.73 4.47 15.98
N GLN A 81 5.71 5.20 15.54
CA GLN A 81 4.32 5.00 15.97
C GLN A 81 3.53 4.25 14.87
N PRO A 82 3.09 2.99 15.11
CA PRO A 82 2.34 2.21 14.12
C PRO A 82 0.98 2.80 13.76
N ARG A 83 0.25 3.33 14.75
CA ARG A 83 -1.12 3.87 14.54
C ARG A 83 -1.19 5.00 13.51
N ALA A 84 -0.12 5.78 13.37
CA ALA A 84 -0.04 6.84 12.37
C ALA A 84 0.17 6.31 10.94
N ARG A 85 0.45 5.00 10.79
CA ARG A 85 0.87 4.32 9.56
C ARG A 85 0.06 3.05 9.32
N THR A 86 -1.14 2.94 9.88
CA THR A 86 -1.93 1.69 9.84
C THR A 86 -2.13 1.21 8.40
N MET A 87 -2.44 2.10 7.45
CA MET A 87 -2.61 1.73 6.05
C MET A 87 -1.31 1.26 5.41
N ASP A 88 -0.21 2.01 5.57
CA ASP A 88 1.11 1.63 5.07
C ASP A 88 1.55 0.26 5.62
N LEU A 89 1.30 0.01 6.90
CA LEU A 89 1.62 -1.27 7.55
C LEU A 89 0.73 -2.42 7.06
N LEU A 90 -0.55 -2.18 6.76
CA LEU A 90 -1.41 -3.19 6.15
C LEU A 90 -0.99 -3.52 4.72
N ILE A 91 -0.57 -2.52 3.94
CA ILE A 91 0.00 -2.71 2.60
C ILE A 91 1.30 -3.53 2.69
N ALA A 92 2.18 -3.17 3.61
CA ALA A 92 3.42 -3.91 3.88
C ALA A 92 3.18 -5.33 4.37
N ALA A 93 2.20 -5.52 5.27
CA ALA A 93 1.79 -6.83 5.76
C ALA A 93 1.20 -7.71 4.66
N THR A 94 0.48 -7.11 3.71
CA THR A 94 -0.02 -7.82 2.53
C THR A 94 1.15 -8.30 1.67
N ALA A 95 2.18 -7.47 1.45
CA ALA A 95 3.37 -7.89 0.71
C ALA A 95 4.10 -9.03 1.45
N HIS A 96 4.30 -8.88 2.76
CA HIS A 96 4.93 -9.91 3.61
C HIS A 96 4.21 -11.26 3.55
N ALA A 97 2.89 -11.26 3.74
CA ALA A 97 2.09 -12.49 3.79
C ALA A 97 2.06 -13.27 2.47
N HIS A 98 2.40 -12.61 1.35
CA HIS A 98 2.42 -13.18 0.02
C HIS A 98 3.86 -13.34 -0.53
N ASP A 99 4.88 -13.30 0.32
CA ASP A 99 6.30 -13.38 -0.06
C ASP A 99 6.69 -12.42 -1.19
N ALA A 100 6.05 -11.24 -1.20
CA ALA A 100 6.21 -10.23 -2.23
C ALA A 100 7.05 -9.04 -1.71
N ARG A 101 7.75 -8.40 -2.65
CA ARG A 101 8.38 -7.10 -2.39
C ARG A 101 7.39 -5.95 -2.48
N LEU A 102 7.65 -4.90 -1.71
CA LEU A 102 6.83 -3.69 -1.69
C LEU A 102 7.49 -2.55 -2.48
N TYR A 103 6.88 -2.19 -3.60
CA TYR A 103 7.16 -0.90 -4.27
C TYR A 103 6.43 0.24 -3.56
N THR A 104 7.16 1.25 -3.08
CA THR A 104 6.60 2.43 -2.39
C THR A 104 7.44 3.69 -2.63
N ARG A 105 6.80 4.86 -2.58
CA ARG A 105 7.50 6.16 -2.51
C ARG A 105 7.85 6.57 -1.08
N ASN A 106 7.26 5.90 -0.09
CA ASN A 106 7.34 6.24 1.32
C ASN A 106 8.17 5.21 2.08
N ALA A 107 9.27 4.71 1.50
CA ALA A 107 10.09 3.67 2.11
C ALA A 107 10.57 4.04 3.53
N ALA A 108 10.77 5.33 3.81
CA ALA A 108 11.14 5.83 5.13
C ALA A 108 10.08 5.57 6.23
N ASP A 109 8.82 5.37 5.88
CA ASP A 109 7.76 5.04 6.83
C ASP A 109 7.80 3.60 7.31
N LEU A 110 8.53 2.72 6.61
CA LEU A 110 8.71 1.32 6.93
C LEU A 110 10.05 1.01 7.59
N LYS A 111 10.77 2.04 8.05
CA LYS A 111 12.05 1.86 8.76
C LYS A 111 11.89 0.90 9.93
N GLY A 112 12.71 -0.16 9.95
CA GLY A 112 12.65 -1.23 10.96
C GLY A 112 11.99 -2.51 10.45
N ALA A 113 11.27 -2.46 9.33
CA ALA A 113 10.69 -3.64 8.68
C ALA A 113 11.66 -4.36 7.71
N ASP A 114 12.89 -3.86 7.56
CA ASP A 114 13.85 -4.27 6.53
C ASP A 114 14.25 -5.76 6.61
N GLN A 115 14.11 -6.37 7.78
CA GLN A 115 14.39 -7.80 8.00
C GLN A 115 13.20 -8.71 7.69
N LEU A 116 12.00 -8.13 7.51
CA LEU A 116 10.77 -8.86 7.26
C LEU A 116 10.36 -8.77 5.79
N ILE A 117 10.53 -7.60 5.16
CA ILE A 117 10.10 -7.39 3.77
C ILE A 117 11.17 -6.69 2.93
N GLU A 118 11.23 -7.07 1.66
CA GLU A 118 11.98 -6.32 0.66
C GLU A 118 11.19 -5.05 0.28
N VAL A 119 11.74 -3.88 0.57
CA VAL A 119 11.17 -2.58 0.18
C VAL A 119 11.96 -2.00 -0.98
N VAL A 120 11.28 -1.70 -2.08
CA VAL A 120 11.86 -1.06 -3.27
C VAL A 120 11.31 0.36 -3.39
N ALA A 121 12.18 1.34 -3.17
CA ALA A 121 11.86 2.76 -3.36
C ALA A 121 11.79 3.10 -4.86
N VAL A 122 10.77 3.87 -5.25
CA VAL A 122 10.52 4.30 -6.65
C VAL A 122 10.12 5.76 -6.77
#